data_AF-A0A3D3IYB0-F1
#
_entry.id   AF-A0A3D3IYB0-F1
#
_cell.length_a   1.000
_cell.length_b   1.000
_cell.length_c   1.000
_cell.angle_alpha   90.00
_cell.angle_beta   90.00
_cell.angle_gamma   90.00
#
_symmetry.space_group_name_H-M   'P 1'
#
loop_
_entity.id
_entity.type
_entity.pdbx_description
1 polymer ?
#
loop_
_entity_poly.entity_id
_entity_poly.type
_entity_poly.pdbx_seq_one_letter_code
_entity_poly.pdbx_strand_id
1 'polypeptide(L)' 'MDEIGRRILSEVAGLHDVPEGAYNIRANGKSLGRESTENIEIIPRETGDGLTIKIKPGTK' A
#
# COMPACT_ATOMS: atom_id res chain seq x y z
N MET A 1 -8.38 -7.57 -5.95
CA MET A 1 -7.61 -8.61 -5.21
C MET A 1 -8.41 -9.91 -5.23
N ASP A 2 -7.78 -11.05 -5.49
CA ASP A 2 -8.45 -12.37 -5.44
C ASP A 2 -8.50 -12.92 -4.01
N GLU A 3 -9.16 -14.07 -3.83
CA GLU A 3 -9.38 -14.68 -2.52
C GLU A 3 -8.10 -15.21 -1.88
N ILE A 4 -7.19 -15.78 -2.68
CA ILE A 4 -5.89 -16.26 -2.22
C ILE A 4 -5.07 -15.10 -1.66
N GLY A 5 -5.02 -13.98 -2.41
CA GLY A 5 -4.35 -12.78 -1.95
C GLY A 5 -4.92 -12.27 -0.63
N ARG A 6 -6.25 -12.16 -0.51
CA ARG A 6 -6.90 -11.74 0.75
C ARG A 6 -6.52 -12.63 1.92
N ARG A 7 -6.48 -13.95 1.72
CA ARG A 7 -6.08 -14.89 2.76
C ARG A 7 -4.62 -14.68 3.18
N ILE A 8 -3.71 -14.47 2.23
CA ILE A 8 -2.30 -14.19 2.55
C ILE A 8 -2.16 -12.88 3.35
N LEU A 9 -2.88 -11.82 2.99
CA LEU A 9 -2.87 -10.56 3.76
C LEU A 9 -3.39 -10.77 5.19
N SER A 10 -4.48 -11.52 5.34
CA SER A 10 -5.05 -11.84 6.64
C SER A 10 -4.08 -12.65 7.51
N GLU A 11 -3.47 -13.70 6.95
CA GLU A 11 -2.61 -14.63 7.71
C GLU A 11 -1.25 -14.01 8.08
N VAL A 12 -0.64 -13.24 7.17
CA VAL A 12 0.74 -12.72 7.38
C VAL A 12 0.73 -11.36 8.07
N ALA A 13 -0.25 -10.50 7.76
CA ALA A 13 -0.27 -9.11 8.22
C ALA A 13 -1.43 -8.80 9.19
N GLY A 14 -2.30 -9.76 9.50
CA GLY A 14 -3.50 -9.51 10.30
C GLY A 14 -4.50 -8.57 9.62
N LEU A 15 -4.35 -8.35 8.31
CA LEU A 15 -5.19 -7.47 7.52
C LEU A 15 -6.38 -8.25 6.99
N HIS A 16 -7.47 -8.26 7.77
CA HIS A 16 -8.73 -8.89 7.37
C HIS A 16 -9.46 -8.11 6.27
N ASP A 17 -9.25 -6.79 6.23
CA ASP A 17 -9.83 -5.86 5.27
C ASP A 17 -8.75 -4.96 4.63
N VAL A 18 -9.17 -4.13 3.67
CA VAL A 18 -8.30 -3.08 3.11
C VAL A 18 -7.93 -2.12 4.24
N PRO A 19 -6.62 -1.90 4.51
CA PRO A 19 -6.20 -1.06 5.63
C PRO A 19 -6.69 0.38 5.44
N GLU A 20 -7.16 0.99 6.52
CA GLU A 20 -7.41 2.41 6.58
C GLU A 20 -6.06 3.16 6.65
N GLY A 21 -5.93 4.22 5.88
CA GLY A 21 -4.71 5.02 5.81
C GLY A 21 -3.90 4.81 4.54
N ALA A 22 -2.61 5.15 4.60
CA ALA A 22 -1.75 5.11 3.41
C ALA A 22 -1.12 3.72 3.26
N TYR A 23 -1.35 3.09 2.11
CA TYR A 23 -0.86 1.74 1.84
C TYR A 23 -0.51 1.56 0.36
N ASN A 24 0.28 0.51 0.08
CA ASN A 24 0.51 0.04 -1.27
C ASN A 24 0.62 -1.49 -1.27
N ILE A 25 -0.38 -2.15 -1.84
CA ILE A 25 -0.48 -3.61 -1.95
C ILE A 25 -0.13 -4.03 -3.38
N ARG A 26 0.80 -4.98 -3.51
CA ARG A 26 1.24 -5.53 -4.81
C ARG A 26 1.15 -7.04 -4.80
N ALA A 27 0.83 -7.63 -5.94
CA ALA A 27 0.95 -9.06 -6.18
C ALA A 27 1.61 -9.30 -7.53
N ASN A 28 2.62 -10.18 -7.55
CA ASN A 28 3.32 -10.58 -8.77
C ASN A 28 3.80 -9.37 -9.60
N GLY A 29 4.37 -8.38 -8.93
CA GLY A 29 4.86 -7.16 -9.57
C GLY A 29 3.78 -6.16 -10.00
N LYS A 30 2.49 -6.47 -9.88
CA LYS A 30 1.37 -5.57 -10.25
C LYS A 30 0.80 -4.87 -9.03
N SER A 31 0.37 -3.61 -9.22
CA SER A 31 -0.33 -2.85 -8.20
C SER A 31 -1.75 -3.41 -8.03
N LEU A 32 -2.10 -3.87 -6.84
CA LEU A 32 -3.46 -4.31 -6.51
C LEU A 32 -4.27 -3.22 -5.81
N GLY A 33 -3.62 -2.34 -5.06
CA GLY A 33 -4.24 -1.21 -4.39
C GLY A 33 -3.18 -0.25 -3.88
N ARG A 34 -3.47 1.04 -3.94
CA ARG A 34 -2.63 2.09 -3.39
C ARG A 34 -3.52 3.24 -2.97
N GLU A 35 -3.32 3.70 -1.75
CA GLU A 35 -4.01 4.87 -1.22
C GLU A 35 -2.98 5.78 -0.53
N SER A 36 -3.14 7.09 -0.70
CA SER A 36 -2.42 8.12 0.07
C SER A 36 -3.37 8.71 1.11
N THR A 37 -2.83 9.33 2.13
CA THR A 37 -3.62 10.13 3.09
C THR A 37 -3.20 11.59 3.01
N GLU A 38 -3.88 12.45 3.77
CA GLU A 38 -3.47 13.84 3.92
C GLU A 38 -2.01 13.98 4.42
N ASN A 39 -1.53 13.04 5.24
CA ASN A 39 -0.22 13.12 5.88
C ASN A 39 0.85 12.25 5.23
N ILE A 40 0.47 11.25 4.44
CA ILE A 40 1.37 10.32 3.78
C ILE A 40 1.02 10.23 2.30
N GLU A 41 1.93 10.71 1.45
CA GLU A 41 1.78 10.72 -0.01
C GLU A 41 2.61 9.59 -0.63
N ILE A 42 1.98 8.75 -1.47
CA ILE A 42 2.61 7.62 -2.15
C ILE A 42 2.52 7.81 -3.67
N ILE A 43 3.65 8.15 -4.31
CA ILE A 43 3.70 8.51 -5.74
C ILE A 43 4.58 7.52 -6.50
N PRO A 44 4.22 7.09 -7.73
CA PRO A 44 5.17 6.41 -8.61
C PRO A 44 6.38 7.32 -8.90
N ARG A 45 7.58 6.75 -8.95
CA ARG A 45 8.75 7.48 -9.45
C ARG A 45 8.64 7.66 -10.96
N GLU A 46 9.14 8.79 -11.47
CA GLU A 46 9.19 9.08 -12.91
C GLU A 46 10.06 8.08 -13.67
N THR A 47 11.10 7.55 -13.01
CA THR A 47 11.97 6.47 -13.50
C THR A 47 11.26 5.13 -13.68
N GLY A 48 10.08 4.94 -13.10
CA GLY A 48 9.28 3.71 -13.19
C GLY A 48 9.77 2.53 -12.33
N ASP A 49 10.86 2.72 -11.59
CA ASP A 49 11.53 1.66 -10.79
C ASP A 49 10.98 1.52 -9.36
N GLY A 50 10.02 2.36 -8.95
CA GLY A 50 9.49 2.28 -7.59
C GLY A 50 8.56 3.40 -7.18
N LEU A 51 8.56 3.68 -5.89
CA LEU A 51 7.70 4.66 -5.23
C LEU A 51 8.52 5.70 -4.46
N THR A 52 7.96 6.89 -4.38
CA THR A 52 8.38 7.93 -3.43
C THR A 52 7.30 8.06 -2.39
N ILE A 53 7.67 7.89 -1.12
CA ILE A 53 6.77 8.03 0.02
C ILE A 53 7.19 9.26 0.80
N LYS A 54 6.30 10.26 0.89
CA LYS A 54 6.52 11.48 1.69
C LYS A 54 5.63 11.44 2.92
N ILE A 55 6.23 11.63 4.09
CA ILE A 55 5.53 11.62 5.38
C ILE A 55 5.66 13.02 5.98
N LYS A 56 4.53 13.66 6.28
CA LYS A 56 4.55 14.97 6.95
C LYS A 56 5.15 14.83 8.36
N PRO A 57 5.92 15.83 8.86
CA PRO A 57 6.43 15.82 10.22
C PRO A 57 5.30 15.62 11.25
N GLY A 58 5.54 14.78 12.26
CA GLY A 58 4.57 14.53 13.34
C GLY A 58 3.50 13.47 13.04
N THR A 59 3.54 12.82 11.87
CA THR A 59 2.68 11.67 11.56
C THR A 59 3.04 10.48 12.46
N LYS A 60 2.03 9.80 13.03
CA LYS A 60 2.18 8.66 13.95
C LYS A 60 1.50 7.41 13.40
#